data_AF-A0A8C3NVR7-F1
#
_entry.id   AF-A0A8C3NVR7-F1
#
_cell.length_a   1.000
_cell.length_b   1.000
_cell.length_c   1.000
_cell.angle_alpha   90.00
_cell.angle_beta   90.00
_cell.angle_gamma   90.00
#
_symmetry.space_group_name_H-M   'P 1'
#
loop_
_entity.id
_entity.type
_entity.pdbx_description
1 polymer ?
#
loop_
_entity_poly.entity_id
_entity_poly.type
_entity_poly.pdbx_seq_one_letter_code
_entity_poly.pdbx_strand_id
1 'polypeptide(L)'
;LVRAMLCVTSQADYRSDKIYPTAASEQPENVKKNRYKDILPFDHSRVKLSLITSDTDSHYINANFIKGVYGPRAYIATQGPLPTTVIDFWRMIWEYEVLVRCRFICKYKLNKKCERYWAEVDGSPLHCGPFSITCVNPATALLLQATRTIYHFHYKNWPDHHVPSSIEPILQLVRDIRCYQPDDRVPVCIHCRSHSQAPLVGGREGGSSRPAIESQSHGIV
;
A
#
# COMPACT_ATOMS: atom_id res chain seq x y z
N LEU A 1 4.72 -7.93 -6.90
CA LEU A 1 4.93 -7.33 -5.55
C LEU A 1 5.72 -6.01 -5.60
N VAL A 2 6.98 -5.97 -6.05
CA VAL A 2 7.82 -4.75 -6.02
C VAL A 2 7.21 -3.56 -6.77
N ARG A 3 6.68 -3.76 -8.00
CA ARG A 3 5.94 -2.71 -8.73
C ARG A 3 4.72 -2.20 -7.97
N ALA A 4 4.03 -3.06 -7.24
CA ALA A 4 2.89 -2.66 -6.42
C ALA A 4 3.32 -1.86 -5.18
N MET A 5 4.45 -2.22 -4.57
CA MET A 5 5.05 -1.43 -3.49
C MET A 5 5.49 -0.05 -3.98
N LEU A 6 6.15 0.03 -5.13
CA LEU A 6 6.53 1.29 -5.75
C LEU A 6 5.31 2.14 -6.11
N CYS A 7 4.24 1.54 -6.64
CA CYS A 7 3.02 2.26 -6.98
C CYS A 7 2.36 2.94 -5.78
N VAL A 8 2.40 2.32 -4.59
CA VAL A 8 1.92 2.94 -3.33
C VAL A 8 2.78 4.16 -2.93
N THR A 9 4.02 4.25 -3.43
CA THR A 9 5.00 5.28 -3.02
C THR A 9 5.36 6.30 -4.11
N SER A 10 5.07 6.05 -5.40
CA SER A 10 5.61 6.85 -6.51
C SER A 10 4.57 7.41 -7.50
N GLN A 11 3.28 7.46 -7.12
CA GLN A 11 2.24 8.05 -7.98
C GLN A 11 2.38 9.58 -8.14
N ALA A 12 3.04 10.26 -7.20
CA ALA A 12 3.25 11.71 -7.25
C ALA A 12 4.14 12.13 -8.44
N ASP A 13 5.14 11.32 -8.80
CA ASP A 13 6.15 11.68 -9.81
C ASP A 13 5.61 11.68 -11.24
N TYR A 14 4.51 10.97 -11.51
CA TYR A 14 3.90 10.86 -12.84
C TYR A 14 2.84 11.94 -13.13
N ARG A 15 2.53 12.81 -12.16
CA ARG A 15 1.49 13.83 -12.31
C ARG A 15 1.94 15.02 -13.17
N SER A 16 3.24 15.26 -13.31
CA SER A 16 3.81 16.38 -14.06
C SER A 16 3.44 16.35 -15.55
N ASP A 17 3.29 15.16 -16.12
CA ASP A 17 3.17 15.01 -17.57
C ASP A 17 1.71 14.97 -18.05
N LYS A 18 0.73 15.01 -17.12
CA LYS A 18 -0.73 14.89 -17.38
C LYS A 18 -1.16 13.69 -18.24
N ILE A 19 -0.29 12.70 -18.44
CA ILE A 19 -0.54 11.53 -19.28
C ILE A 19 -1.68 10.67 -18.73
N TYR A 20 -1.85 10.65 -17.40
CA TYR A 20 -2.85 9.85 -16.72
C TYR A 20 -3.75 10.72 -15.82
N PRO A 21 -5.05 10.89 -16.17
CA PRO A 21 -5.97 11.70 -15.38
C PRO A 21 -6.35 11.05 -14.05
N THR A 22 -6.72 11.89 -13.09
CA THR A 22 -7.14 11.53 -11.71
C THR A 22 -8.47 12.22 -11.34
N ALA A 23 -9.34 12.45 -12.32
CA ALA A 23 -10.51 13.31 -12.21
C ALA A 23 -11.54 12.77 -11.19
N ALA A 24 -11.67 11.45 -11.03
CA ALA A 24 -12.57 10.87 -10.04
C ALA A 24 -12.12 11.17 -8.60
N SER A 25 -10.80 11.22 -8.36
CA SER A 25 -10.21 11.51 -7.06
C SER A 25 -10.35 12.97 -6.64
N GLU A 26 -10.46 13.86 -7.63
CA GLU A 26 -10.53 15.31 -7.45
C GLU A 26 -11.97 15.81 -7.26
N GLN A 27 -12.98 14.95 -7.44
CA GLN A 27 -14.37 15.30 -7.17
C GLN A 27 -14.55 15.73 -5.69
N PRO A 28 -15.33 16.78 -5.39
CA PRO A 28 -15.47 17.34 -4.04
C PRO A 28 -15.82 16.31 -2.95
N GLU A 29 -16.66 15.33 -3.29
CA GLU A 29 -17.07 14.24 -2.41
C GLU A 29 -15.96 13.22 -2.10
N ASN A 30 -14.98 13.07 -3.00
CA ASN A 30 -13.90 12.09 -2.91
C ASN A 30 -12.59 12.65 -2.35
N VAL A 31 -12.39 13.98 -2.38
CA VAL A 31 -11.17 14.63 -1.85
C VAL A 31 -10.85 14.18 -0.42
N LYS A 32 -11.89 14.05 0.43
CA LYS A 32 -11.79 13.65 1.84
C LYS A 32 -11.48 12.15 2.03
N LYS A 33 -11.56 11.35 0.96
CA LYS A 33 -11.22 9.92 0.96
C LYS A 33 -9.75 9.68 0.62
N ASN A 34 -9.00 10.72 0.24
CA ASN A 34 -7.57 10.65 -0.06
C ASN A 34 -6.74 10.99 1.18
N ARG A 35 -5.82 10.09 1.57
CA ARG A 35 -4.90 10.33 2.69
C ARG A 35 -3.92 11.46 2.39
N TYR A 36 -3.53 11.59 1.12
CA TYR A 36 -2.57 12.57 0.62
C TYR A 36 -3.13 13.21 -0.66
N LYS A 37 -2.94 14.53 -0.81
CA LYS A 37 -3.49 15.30 -1.96
C LYS A 37 -2.71 15.06 -3.26
N ASP A 38 -1.49 14.60 -3.13
CA ASP A 38 -0.49 14.35 -4.17
C ASP A 38 -0.45 12.88 -4.63
N ILE A 39 -1.19 11.98 -3.97
CA ILE A 39 -1.23 10.55 -4.29
C ILE A 39 -2.67 10.18 -4.63
N LEU A 40 -3.00 10.28 -5.91
CA LEU A 40 -4.34 10.04 -6.42
C LEU A 40 -4.30 8.88 -7.42
N PRO A 41 -5.26 7.94 -7.35
CA PRO A 41 -5.32 6.84 -8.28
C PRO A 41 -5.66 7.31 -9.69
N PHE A 42 -4.96 6.77 -10.70
CA PHE A 42 -5.28 7.06 -12.09
C PHE A 42 -6.63 6.48 -12.51
N ASP A 43 -7.42 7.25 -13.25
CA ASP A 43 -8.80 6.88 -13.61
C ASP A 43 -8.88 5.58 -14.44
N HIS A 44 -7.89 5.34 -15.30
CA HIS A 44 -7.88 4.17 -16.20
C HIS A 44 -7.71 2.83 -15.47
N SER A 45 -7.09 2.84 -14.29
CA SER A 45 -6.77 1.63 -13.53
C SER A 45 -7.34 1.64 -12.11
N ARG A 46 -8.08 2.69 -11.72
CA ARG A 46 -8.65 2.78 -10.37
C ARG A 46 -9.58 1.62 -10.07
N VAL A 47 -9.58 1.18 -8.83
CA VAL A 47 -10.58 0.25 -8.33
C VAL A 47 -11.93 0.98 -8.21
N LYS A 48 -13.00 0.37 -8.71
CA LYS A 48 -14.36 0.92 -8.62
C LYS A 48 -15.17 0.05 -7.67
N LEU A 49 -15.89 0.64 -6.74
CA LEU A 49 -16.73 -0.13 -5.81
C LEU A 49 -18.16 -0.14 -6.32
N SER A 50 -18.70 -1.31 -6.69
CA SER A 50 -20.10 -1.47 -7.07
C SER A 50 -20.97 -1.95 -5.91
N LEU A 51 -20.37 -2.59 -4.88
CA LEU A 51 -21.07 -3.01 -3.68
C LEU A 51 -21.54 -1.80 -2.86
N ILE A 52 -22.84 -1.59 -2.70
CA ILE A 52 -23.43 -0.53 -1.87
C ILE A 52 -23.94 -1.16 -0.57
N THR A 53 -23.53 -0.57 0.56
CA THR A 53 -23.86 -0.98 1.93
C THR A 53 -24.61 0.10 2.71
N SER A 54 -24.58 1.35 2.23
CA SER A 54 -25.33 2.49 2.78
C SER A 54 -25.60 3.53 1.69
N ASP A 55 -26.57 4.42 1.91
CA ASP A 55 -26.90 5.52 0.98
C ASP A 55 -25.76 6.55 0.83
N THR A 56 -24.78 6.53 1.74
CA THR A 56 -23.62 7.43 1.70
C THR A 56 -22.43 6.84 0.94
N ASP A 57 -22.55 5.60 0.47
CA ASP A 57 -21.48 4.91 -0.23
C ASP A 57 -21.25 5.51 -1.62
N SER A 58 -19.98 5.68 -1.98
CA SER A 58 -19.60 6.07 -3.34
C SER A 58 -18.87 4.94 -4.05
N HIS A 59 -18.70 5.07 -5.37
CA HIS A 59 -17.92 4.14 -6.20
C HIS A 59 -16.40 4.37 -6.12
N TYR A 60 -15.94 5.23 -5.20
CA TYR A 60 -14.56 5.67 -5.09
C TYR A 60 -13.85 5.06 -3.89
N ILE A 61 -12.64 4.57 -4.15
CA ILE A 61 -11.60 4.26 -3.17
C ILE A 61 -10.25 4.64 -3.76
N ASN A 62 -9.32 5.11 -2.92
CA ASN A 62 -7.96 5.42 -3.36
C ASN A 62 -7.15 4.12 -3.52
N ALA A 63 -7.33 3.47 -4.68
CA ALA A 63 -6.66 2.24 -5.06
C ALA A 63 -6.60 2.07 -6.60
N ASN A 64 -5.58 1.37 -7.09
CA ASN A 64 -5.43 0.96 -8.49
C ASN A 64 -5.20 -0.55 -8.62
N PHE A 65 -5.71 -1.12 -9.71
CA PHE A 65 -5.27 -2.42 -10.19
C PHE A 65 -3.89 -2.34 -10.80
N ILE A 66 -3.10 -3.40 -10.57
CA ILE A 66 -1.78 -3.56 -11.18
C ILE A 66 -1.74 -4.90 -11.91
N LYS A 67 -1.30 -4.83 -13.16
CA LYS A 67 -1.10 -5.98 -14.02
C LYS A 67 -0.02 -6.91 -13.45
N GLY A 68 -0.34 -8.19 -13.38
CA GLY A 68 0.59 -9.28 -13.09
C GLY A 68 1.19 -9.86 -14.36
N VAL A 69 1.75 -11.07 -14.24
CA VAL A 69 2.31 -11.78 -15.40
C VAL A 69 1.17 -12.22 -16.32
N TYR A 70 0.09 -12.76 -15.75
CA TYR A 70 -0.97 -13.44 -16.50
C TYR A 70 -2.29 -12.67 -16.56
N GLY A 71 -2.47 -11.65 -15.72
CA GLY A 71 -3.76 -10.96 -15.60
C GLY A 71 -3.63 -9.44 -15.41
N PRO A 72 -4.58 -8.65 -15.92
CA PRO A 72 -4.57 -7.19 -15.78
C PRO A 72 -4.85 -6.72 -14.34
N ARG A 73 -5.37 -7.59 -13.46
CA ARG A 73 -5.83 -7.26 -12.09
C ARG A 73 -5.22 -8.19 -11.03
N ALA A 74 -3.95 -8.55 -11.17
CA ALA A 74 -3.28 -9.47 -10.24
C ALA A 74 -3.05 -8.86 -8.84
N TYR A 75 -2.94 -7.54 -8.76
CA TYR A 75 -2.76 -6.83 -7.49
C TYR A 75 -3.67 -5.62 -7.39
N ILE A 76 -3.99 -5.27 -6.15
CA ILE A 76 -4.55 -3.97 -5.79
C ILE A 76 -3.50 -3.23 -4.97
N ALA A 77 -3.05 -2.07 -5.44
CA ALA A 77 -2.30 -1.13 -4.64
C ALA A 77 -3.27 -0.07 -4.08
N THR A 78 -3.28 0.10 -2.76
CA THR A 78 -4.21 1.03 -2.08
C THR A 78 -3.48 1.82 -1.00
N GLN A 79 -4.02 2.98 -0.65
CA GLN A 79 -3.57 3.69 0.55
C GLN A 79 -3.91 2.90 1.82
N GLY A 80 -3.20 3.19 2.92
CA GLY A 80 -3.64 2.77 4.25
C GLY A 80 -4.99 3.43 4.60
N PRO A 81 -6.03 2.68 4.97
CA PRO A 81 -7.38 3.22 5.22
C PRO A 81 -7.40 4.36 6.24
N LEU A 82 -8.22 5.39 5.97
CA LEU A 82 -8.56 6.47 6.89
C LEU A 82 -9.72 6.02 7.79
N PRO A 83 -9.97 6.70 8.94
CA PRO A 83 -11.18 6.47 9.74
C PRO A 83 -12.47 6.43 8.92
N THR A 84 -12.60 7.35 7.96
CA THR A 84 -13.78 7.50 7.10
C THR A 84 -13.82 6.52 5.93
N THR A 85 -12.75 5.76 5.66
CA THR A 85 -12.66 4.86 4.50
C THR A 85 -12.41 3.39 4.90
N VAL A 86 -12.55 3.04 6.17
CA VAL A 86 -12.44 1.63 6.62
C VAL A 86 -13.55 0.78 5.98
N ILE A 87 -14.76 1.34 5.86
CA ILE A 87 -15.89 0.67 5.21
C ILE A 87 -15.62 0.45 3.71
N ASP A 88 -15.17 1.48 3.00
CA ASP A 88 -14.79 1.39 1.59
C ASP A 88 -13.71 0.33 1.36
N PHE A 89 -12.73 0.23 2.27
CA PHE A 89 -11.70 -0.79 2.22
C PHE A 89 -12.29 -2.20 2.35
N TRP A 90 -13.21 -2.43 3.28
CA TRP A 90 -13.85 -3.73 3.42
C TRP A 90 -14.80 -4.07 2.27
N ARG A 91 -15.52 -3.08 1.72
CA ARG A 91 -16.30 -3.22 0.49
C ARG A 91 -15.42 -3.70 -0.67
N MET A 92 -14.25 -3.09 -0.85
CA MET A 92 -13.27 -3.49 -1.86
C MET A 92 -12.80 -4.94 -1.69
N ILE A 93 -12.42 -5.30 -0.46
CA ILE A 93 -11.89 -6.64 -0.15
C ILE A 93 -12.96 -7.71 -0.41
N TRP A 94 -14.20 -7.42 -0.04
CA TRP A 94 -15.32 -8.33 -0.26
C TRP A 94 -15.69 -8.46 -1.74
N GLU A 95 -15.90 -7.34 -2.43
CA GLU A 95 -16.33 -7.29 -3.83
C GLU A 95 -15.33 -7.96 -4.77
N TYR A 96 -14.03 -7.78 -4.53
CA TYR A 96 -12.97 -8.35 -5.37
C TYR A 96 -12.40 -9.67 -4.85
N GLU A 97 -13.07 -10.28 -3.86
CA GLU A 97 -12.73 -11.61 -3.33
C GLU A 97 -11.26 -11.76 -2.93
N VAL A 98 -10.69 -10.70 -2.33
CA VAL A 98 -9.27 -10.68 -1.95
C VAL A 98 -9.02 -11.73 -0.88
N LEU A 99 -8.22 -12.74 -1.21
CA LEU A 99 -7.82 -13.81 -0.28
C LEU A 99 -6.59 -13.43 0.54
N VAL A 100 -5.61 -12.75 -0.09
CA VAL A 100 -4.36 -12.37 0.57
C VAL A 100 -4.19 -10.86 0.61
N ARG A 101 -3.91 -10.37 1.81
CA ARG A 101 -3.60 -8.97 2.10
C ARG A 101 -2.19 -8.86 2.69
N CYS A 102 -1.38 -7.99 2.11
CA CYS A 102 -0.07 -7.66 2.65
C CYS A 102 -0.03 -6.19 3.10
N ARG A 103 0.30 -5.99 4.38
CA ARG A 103 0.61 -4.68 4.95
C ARG A 103 2.11 -4.54 5.13
N PHE A 104 2.66 -3.44 4.64
CA PHE A 104 4.02 -3.00 4.97
C PHE A 104 3.99 -1.96 6.11
N ILE A 105 4.82 -2.18 7.13
CA ILE A 105 4.99 -1.28 8.28
C ILE A 105 6.42 -0.71 8.20
N CYS A 106 6.54 0.60 7.93
CA CYS A 106 7.82 1.30 8.09
C CYS A 106 8.05 1.64 9.56
N LYS A 107 9.30 1.47 10.03
CA LYS A 107 9.65 1.53 11.46
C LYS A 107 9.74 2.95 12.06
N TYR A 108 9.77 4.03 11.27
CA TYR A 108 10.29 5.32 11.77
C TYR A 108 9.45 6.59 11.58
N LYS A 109 8.14 6.54 11.26
CA LYS A 109 7.32 7.77 11.22
C LYS A 109 6.13 7.75 12.17
N LEU A 110 6.16 8.70 13.12
CA LEU A 110 5.25 8.82 14.26
C LEU A 110 3.89 9.45 13.94
N ASN A 111 3.71 10.17 12.83
CA ASN A 111 2.67 11.23 12.86
C ASN A 111 1.37 11.01 12.08
N LYS A 112 1.16 9.98 11.27
CA LYS A 112 -0.19 9.66 10.73
C LYS A 112 -0.38 8.17 10.52
N LYS A 113 -0.93 7.49 11.54
CA LYS A 113 -1.13 6.04 11.53
C LYS A 113 -2.21 5.65 10.49
N CYS A 114 -2.01 4.53 9.81
CA CYS A 114 -3.09 3.79 9.14
C CYS A 114 -4.15 3.42 10.18
N GLU A 115 -5.43 3.57 9.84
CA GLU A 115 -6.51 3.23 10.76
C GLU A 115 -6.56 1.72 11.02
N ARG A 116 -7.00 1.33 12.23
CA ARG A 116 -7.16 -0.08 12.58
C ARG A 116 -8.42 -0.65 11.95
N TYR A 117 -8.24 -1.35 10.83
CA TYR A 117 -9.31 -2.08 10.14
C TYR A 117 -9.37 -3.57 10.50
N TRP A 118 -8.52 -4.09 11.40
CA TRP A 118 -8.47 -5.50 11.79
C TRP A 118 -8.77 -5.68 13.29
N ALA A 119 -9.30 -6.84 13.65
CA ALA A 119 -9.46 -7.25 15.06
C ALA A 119 -8.16 -7.83 15.61
N GLU A 120 -7.98 -7.76 16.93
CA GLU A 120 -6.88 -8.44 17.63
C GLU A 120 -7.29 -9.89 17.95
N VAL A 121 -6.30 -10.75 18.19
CA VAL A 121 -6.54 -12.13 18.64
C VAL A 121 -7.17 -12.06 20.02
N ASP A 122 -8.19 -12.89 20.26
CA ASP A 122 -8.99 -12.90 21.50
C ASP A 122 -9.67 -11.56 21.83
N GLY A 123 -9.64 -10.60 20.90
CA GLY A 123 -10.33 -9.33 21.02
C GLY A 123 -11.78 -9.42 20.59
N SER A 124 -12.55 -8.37 20.90
CA SER A 124 -13.91 -8.25 20.37
C SER A 124 -13.91 -8.11 18.84
N PRO A 125 -14.93 -8.65 18.14
CA PRO A 125 -15.09 -8.43 16.72
C PRO A 125 -15.10 -6.93 16.40
N LEU A 126 -14.36 -6.53 15.36
CA LEU A 126 -14.44 -5.18 14.83
C LEU A 126 -15.65 -5.12 13.90
N HIS A 127 -16.61 -4.24 14.21
CA HIS A 127 -17.77 -4.00 13.35
C HIS A 127 -17.53 -2.77 12.47
N CYS A 128 -17.83 -2.91 11.18
CA CYS A 128 -17.71 -1.83 10.19
C CYS A 128 -18.85 -1.94 9.17
N GLY A 129 -19.93 -1.17 9.37
CA GLY A 129 -21.14 -1.34 8.56
C GLY A 129 -21.68 -2.77 8.67
N PRO A 130 -21.99 -3.46 7.55
CA PRO A 130 -22.46 -4.85 7.56
C PRO A 130 -21.34 -5.86 7.85
N PHE A 131 -20.09 -5.40 7.98
CA PHE A 131 -18.94 -6.27 8.13
C PHE A 131 -18.62 -6.51 9.61
N SER A 132 -18.52 -7.77 10.00
CA SER A 132 -17.99 -8.18 11.32
C SER A 132 -16.69 -8.93 11.12
N ILE A 133 -15.59 -8.35 11.63
CA ILE A 133 -14.23 -8.81 11.43
C ILE A 133 -13.71 -9.41 12.73
N THR A 134 -13.36 -10.69 12.71
CA THR A 134 -12.69 -11.37 13.84
C THR A 134 -11.31 -11.85 13.44
N CYS A 135 -10.38 -11.93 14.39
CA CYS A 135 -9.04 -12.46 14.16
C CYS A 135 -8.94 -13.84 14.81
N VAL A 136 -8.74 -14.88 13.98
CA VAL A 136 -8.65 -16.27 14.48
C VAL A 136 -7.20 -16.64 14.78
N ASN A 137 -6.24 -16.05 14.08
CA ASN A 137 -4.82 -16.30 14.28
C ASN A 137 -4.02 -15.01 14.05
N PRO A 138 -3.03 -14.68 14.90
CA PRO A 138 -2.18 -13.50 14.76
C PRO A 138 -1.47 -13.38 13.40
N ALA A 139 -1.31 -14.48 12.66
CA ALA A 139 -0.62 -14.52 11.39
C ALA A 139 -1.52 -14.46 10.14
N THR A 140 -2.79 -14.91 10.18
CA THR A 140 -3.36 -15.47 8.94
C THR A 140 -4.87 -15.46 8.73
N ALA A 141 -5.75 -15.04 9.64
CA ALA A 141 -7.19 -15.19 9.35
C ALA A 141 -8.07 -14.09 9.92
N LEU A 142 -8.70 -13.34 9.01
CA LEU A 142 -9.87 -12.52 9.30
C LEU A 142 -11.11 -13.20 8.73
N LEU A 143 -12.11 -13.45 9.59
CA LEU A 143 -13.42 -13.95 9.17
C LEU A 143 -14.37 -12.77 9.00
N LEU A 144 -15.04 -12.73 7.85
CA LEU A 144 -16.13 -11.80 7.59
C LEU A 144 -17.44 -12.59 7.51
N GLN A 145 -18.51 -12.14 8.20
CA GLN A 145 -19.77 -12.89 8.24
C GLN A 145 -20.27 -13.20 6.81
N ALA A 146 -20.61 -14.47 6.58
CA ALA A 146 -20.60 -15.26 5.33
C ALA A 146 -19.24 -15.89 4.91
N THR A 147 -18.45 -16.36 5.89
CA THR A 147 -17.51 -17.50 5.76
C THR A 147 -16.26 -17.28 4.89
N ARG A 148 -15.80 -16.04 4.67
CA ARG A 148 -14.54 -15.80 3.94
C ARG A 148 -13.37 -15.60 4.89
N THR A 149 -12.33 -16.42 4.72
CA THR A 149 -11.05 -16.30 5.42
C THR A 149 -10.08 -15.47 4.60
N ILE A 150 -9.51 -14.43 5.21
CA ILE A 150 -8.52 -13.55 4.56
C ILE A 150 -7.18 -13.64 5.29
N TYR A 151 -6.12 -13.93 4.54
CA TYR A 151 -4.74 -14.02 5.04
C TYR A 151 -4.08 -12.65 5.09
N HIS A 152 -3.65 -12.22 6.28
CA HIS A 152 -3.13 -10.87 6.50
C HIS A 152 -1.66 -10.88 6.93
N PHE A 153 -0.76 -10.72 5.96
CA PHE A 153 0.68 -10.64 6.18
C PHE A 153 1.10 -9.25 6.64
N HIS A 154 1.89 -9.16 7.71
CA HIS A 154 2.45 -7.89 8.21
C HIS A 154 3.96 -7.91 8.05
N TYR A 155 4.46 -7.24 7.01
CA TYR A 155 5.89 -7.06 6.83
C TYR A 155 6.38 -5.85 7.63
N LYS A 156 7.14 -6.11 8.71
CA LYS A 156 7.57 -5.08 9.68
C LYS A 156 8.98 -4.51 9.44
N ASN A 157 9.72 -5.06 8.48
CA ASN A 157 11.15 -4.82 8.33
C ASN A 157 11.49 -4.03 7.05
N TRP A 158 10.58 -3.19 6.55
CA TRP A 158 10.89 -2.31 5.43
C TRP A 158 11.55 -1.01 5.97
N PRO A 159 12.82 -0.73 5.65
CA PRO A 159 13.46 0.53 6.03
C PRO A 159 12.86 1.68 5.21
N ASP A 160 12.65 2.84 5.84
CA ASP A 160 12.13 4.02 5.15
C ASP A 160 13.20 4.52 4.16
N HIS A 161 12.78 4.88 2.94
CA HIS A 161 13.62 5.45 1.88
C HIS A 161 14.75 4.56 1.31
N HIS A 162 14.85 3.29 1.71
CA HIS A 162 15.87 2.36 1.23
C HIS A 162 15.25 0.99 0.89
N VAL A 163 15.92 0.24 0.03
CA VAL A 163 15.65 -1.20 -0.08
C VAL A 163 16.15 -1.89 1.20
N PRO A 164 15.46 -2.93 1.71
CA PRO A 164 16.02 -3.75 2.78
C PRO A 164 17.46 -4.17 2.47
N SER A 165 18.32 -4.16 3.48
CA SER A 165 19.74 -4.58 3.36
C SER A 165 19.88 -6.05 2.91
N SER A 166 18.81 -6.83 3.04
CA SER A 166 18.68 -8.16 2.47
C SER A 166 17.32 -8.30 1.77
N ILE A 167 17.33 -8.90 0.58
CA ILE A 167 16.12 -9.23 -0.18
C ILE A 167 15.40 -10.47 0.36
N GLU A 168 16.07 -11.30 1.16
CA GLU A 168 15.56 -12.61 1.59
C GLU A 168 14.22 -12.52 2.32
N PRO A 169 14.00 -11.57 3.27
CA PRO A 169 12.70 -11.45 3.93
C PRO A 169 11.56 -11.05 2.98
N ILE A 170 11.85 -10.29 1.91
CA ILE A 170 10.85 -9.96 0.87
C ILE A 170 10.57 -11.20 0.03
N LEU A 171 11.60 -11.96 -0.35
CA LEU A 171 11.42 -13.21 -1.11
C LEU A 171 10.60 -14.21 -0.31
N GLN A 172 10.88 -14.35 1.00
CA GLN A 172 10.10 -15.22 1.88
C GLN A 172 8.63 -14.78 1.95
N LEU A 173 8.36 -13.48 2.11
CA LEU A 173 7.00 -12.95 2.06
C LEU A 173 6.29 -13.27 0.74
N VAL A 174 6.98 -13.14 -0.39
CA VAL A 174 6.41 -13.50 -1.70
C VAL A 174 6.09 -14.99 -1.77
N ARG A 175 7.01 -15.85 -1.30
CA ARG A 175 6.81 -17.30 -1.25
C ARG A 175 5.60 -17.64 -0.39
N ASP A 176 5.51 -17.08 0.82
CA ASP A 176 4.40 -17.31 1.74
C ASP A 176 3.06 -16.87 1.11
N ILE A 177 2.98 -15.67 0.52
CA ILE A 177 1.78 -15.20 -0.20
C ILE A 177 1.37 -16.20 -1.29
N ARG A 178 2.34 -16.74 -2.04
CA ARG A 178 2.07 -17.68 -3.14
C ARG A 178 1.73 -19.09 -2.66
N CYS A 179 2.09 -19.48 -1.45
CA CYS A 179 1.59 -20.70 -0.83
C CYS A 179 0.08 -20.65 -0.57
N TYR A 180 -0.46 -19.47 -0.21
CA TYR A 180 -1.90 -19.29 0.01
C TYR A 180 -2.66 -18.90 -1.27
N GLN A 181 -2.02 -18.20 -2.20
CA GLN A 181 -2.61 -17.80 -3.47
C GLN A 181 -1.65 -18.07 -4.65
N PRO A 182 -1.65 -19.30 -5.20
CA PRO A 182 -0.69 -19.71 -6.21
C PRO A 182 -0.89 -19.03 -7.57
N ASP A 183 -2.09 -18.55 -7.86
CA ASP A 183 -2.44 -17.91 -9.13
C ASP A 183 -2.93 -16.46 -8.97
N ASP A 184 -3.23 -15.81 -10.11
CA ASP A 184 -3.70 -14.44 -10.20
C ASP A 184 -5.22 -14.36 -10.49
N ARG A 185 -6.01 -15.39 -10.12
CA ARG A 185 -7.49 -15.40 -10.34
C ARG A 185 -8.19 -14.27 -9.60
N VAL A 186 -7.74 -13.98 -8.38
CA VAL A 186 -8.19 -12.88 -7.53
C VAL A 186 -7.01 -11.95 -7.21
N PRO A 187 -7.23 -10.64 -6.99
CA PRO A 187 -6.15 -9.72 -6.69
C PRO A 187 -5.55 -9.93 -5.29
N VAL A 188 -4.23 -9.81 -5.19
CA VAL A 188 -3.55 -9.62 -3.89
C VAL A 188 -3.59 -8.14 -3.52
N CYS A 189 -4.15 -7.81 -2.35
CA CYS A 189 -4.22 -6.43 -1.87
C CYS A 189 -2.94 -6.03 -1.12
N ILE A 190 -2.34 -4.92 -1.51
CA ILE A 190 -1.08 -4.41 -0.95
C ILE A 190 -1.26 -2.95 -0.54
N HIS A 191 -0.82 -2.61 0.67
CA HIS A 191 -0.75 -1.22 1.13
C HIS A 191 0.38 -1.01 2.14
N CYS A 192 0.71 0.26 2.38
CA CYS A 192 1.69 0.68 3.37
C CYS A 192 1.05 1.53 4.48
N ARG A 193 1.60 1.42 5.70
CA ARG A 193 1.19 2.21 6.87
C ARG A 193 1.56 3.69 6.78
N SER A 194 2.59 4.04 6.01
CA SER A 194 3.14 5.39 5.87
C SER A 194 3.69 5.59 4.47
N HIS A 195 3.31 6.67 3.80
CA HIS A 195 3.92 7.02 2.52
C HIS A 195 5.37 7.49 2.73
N SER A 196 6.28 6.99 1.90
CA SER A 196 7.61 7.56 1.68
C SER A 196 7.51 8.52 0.50
N GLN A 197 7.47 9.84 0.73
CA GLN A 197 7.83 10.76 -0.35
C GLN A 197 9.31 10.54 -0.66
N ALA A 198 9.65 10.21 -1.89
CA ALA A 198 11.02 10.35 -2.37
C ALA A 198 11.29 11.86 -2.53
N PRO A 199 12.42 12.40 -2.03
CA PRO A 199 12.83 13.72 -2.44
C PRO A 199 13.12 13.67 -3.94
N LEU A 200 12.54 14.61 -4.69
CA LEU A 200 12.95 14.88 -6.06
C LEU A 200 14.47 15.07 -6.07
N VAL A 201 15.20 14.20 -6.76
CA VAL A 201 16.62 14.45 -7.07
C VAL A 201 16.64 15.57 -8.10
N GLY A 202 16.56 16.80 -7.60
CA GLY A 202 16.82 18.00 -8.38
C GLY A 202 18.31 18.02 -8.70
N GLY A 203 18.65 17.64 -9.93
CA GLY A 203 19.98 17.86 -10.48
C GLY A 203 20.32 19.35 -10.40
N ARG A 204 21.36 19.67 -9.63
CA ARG A 204 22.22 20.82 -9.91
C ARG A 204 23.60 20.27 -10.23
N GLU A 205 23.87 20.17 -11.53
CA GLU A 205 25.23 20.31 -12.02
C GLU A 205 25.76 21.71 -11.66
N GLY A 206 27.03 21.78 -11.29
CA GLY A 206 27.77 23.04 -11.20
C GLY A 206 28.57 23.18 -9.90
N GLY A 207 29.82 22.70 -9.91
CA GLY A 207 30.75 22.94 -8.81
C GLY A 207 32.01 22.09 -8.86
N SER A 208 32.85 22.34 -9.85
CA SER A 208 34.21 21.79 -9.99
C SER A 208 35.06 21.94 -8.71
N SER A 209 35.59 20.83 -8.18
CA SER A 209 36.90 20.80 -7.53
C SER A 209 37.52 19.42 -7.70
N ARG A 210 38.67 19.36 -8.38
CA ARG A 210 39.49 18.15 -8.60
C ARG A 210 40.05 17.60 -7.27
N PRO A 211 40.46 16.31 -7.22
CA PRO A 211 41.02 15.70 -6.03
C PRO A 211 42.48 16.13 -5.81
N ALA A 212 42.86 16.39 -4.57
CA ALA A 212 44.26 16.47 -4.16
C ALA A 212 44.62 15.16 -3.44
N ILE A 213 45.58 14.45 -4.03
CA ILE A 213 46.33 13.33 -3.44
C ILE A 213 47.70 13.91 -3.02
N GLU A 214 48.32 13.28 -2.01
CA GLU A 214 49.68 13.46 -1.46
C GLU A 214 49.79 14.49 -0.32
N SER A 215 50.52 14.26 0.77
CA SER A 215 51.60 13.30 1.05
C SER A 215 51.72 13.05 2.56
N GLN A 216 52.03 11.80 2.95
CA GLN A 216 52.68 11.51 4.23
C GLN A 216 54.11 12.07 4.22
N SER A 217 54.51 12.75 5.30
CA SER A 217 55.91 12.97 5.64
C SER A 217 56.11 12.81 7.15
N HIS A 218 57.08 11.95 7.49
CA HIS A 218 57.60 11.68 8.83
C HIS A 218 58.36 12.88 9.44
N GLY A 219 58.51 12.87 10.77
CA GLY A 219 59.46 13.66 11.57
C GLY A 219 58.90 13.98 12.96
N ILE A 220 59.13 13.16 14.00
CA ILE A 220 60.25 13.24 14.96
C ILE A 220 60.50 14.68 15.42
N VAL A 221 60.00 15.08 16.60
CA VAL A 221 60.73 15.17 17.89
C VAL A 221 59.72 14.98 19.02
#